data_AF-A0A5J5IJE7-F1
#
_entry.id   AF-A0A5J5IJE7-F1
#
_cell.length_a   1.000
_cell.length_b   1.000
_cell.length_c   1.000
_cell.angle_alpha   90.00
_cell.angle_beta   90.00
_cell.angle_gamma   90.00
#
_symmetry.space_group_name_H-M   'P 1'
#
loop_
_entity.id
_entity.type
_entity.pdbx_description
1 polymer ?
#
loop_
_entity_poly.entity_id
_entity_poly.type
_entity_poly.pdbx_seq_one_letter_code
_entity_poly.pdbx_strand_id
1 'polypeptide(L)'
;MNEQQSNESSPKPVITGNIDGAQQISIPVTNASGAQSQAGTNVYIDEVKSFFSKSLLQIIKNIFSQPIKGTLGIFTNSGGEAYQQGLILIVTTTIFYILVPYIVAGSEIRSAIGFGAFFKMGLSAGLILVIISVLTFVVKAVSGKPDLKKELLTGGICGIPLMLILLTIAFFMMFNKDSMSLLNPESLIQQGVVSGIILLYLLLMLFNIVQQSFKASGTNDALSWYLSPLVICIGFYIGFKIASSLFMPSMGGYGNGFGY
;
A
#
# COMPACT_ATOMS: atom_id res chain seq x y z
N MET A 1 -29.47 33.73 55.62
CA MET A 1 -29.13 34.96 56.36
C MET A 1 -27.73 35.36 55.93
N ASN A 2 -27.59 36.65 55.60
CA ASN A 2 -26.44 37.41 55.08
C ASN A 2 -26.12 37.13 53.60
N GLU A 3 -26.47 38.02 52.66
CA GLU A 3 -25.88 39.37 52.36
C GLU A 3 -24.40 39.25 51.98
N GLN A 4 -23.81 39.95 51.01
CA GLN A 4 -24.13 40.87 49.90
C GLN A 4 -22.73 41.17 49.29
N GLN A 5 -22.65 41.50 48.00
CA GLN A 5 -21.71 42.47 47.35
C GLN A 5 -21.51 42.04 45.88
N SER A 6 -22.24 42.63 44.92
CA SER A 6 -22.03 43.95 44.27
C SER A 6 -20.67 44.07 43.58
N ASN A 7 -20.59 43.94 42.25
CA ASN A 7 -20.85 44.97 41.23
C ASN A 7 -19.55 45.74 40.92
N GLU A 8 -19.03 45.61 39.69
CA GLU A 8 -18.51 46.77 38.92
C GLU A 8 -18.15 46.39 37.48
N SER A 9 -18.94 46.97 36.57
CA SER A 9 -18.72 47.10 35.14
C SER A 9 -17.89 48.33 34.83
N SER A 10 -17.01 48.29 33.81
CA SER A 10 -16.71 49.39 32.86
C SER A 10 -15.49 49.04 31.97
N PRO A 11 -15.20 49.77 30.88
CA PRO A 11 -16.08 50.17 29.79
C PRO A 11 -15.50 49.78 28.41
N LYS A 12 -16.35 49.70 27.38
CA LYS A 12 -15.90 49.64 25.98
C LYS A 12 -15.45 51.02 25.52
N PRO A 13 -14.26 51.18 24.91
CA PRO A 13 -13.96 52.37 24.13
C PRO A 13 -14.64 52.29 22.75
N VAL A 14 -15.51 53.26 22.49
CA VAL A 14 -15.95 53.65 21.15
C VAL A 14 -14.89 54.60 20.60
N ILE A 15 -14.30 54.26 19.46
CA ILE A 15 -13.46 55.19 18.69
C ILE A 15 -14.17 55.47 17.38
N THR A 16 -14.71 56.68 17.27
CA THR A 16 -15.19 57.28 16.03
C THR A 16 -14.04 58.10 15.47
N GLY A 17 -13.54 57.74 14.28
CA GLY A 17 -12.47 58.46 13.60
C GLY A 17 -12.75 58.48 12.11
N ASN A 18 -13.32 59.59 11.65
CA ASN A 18 -13.42 59.94 10.24
C ASN A 18 -12.06 60.51 9.82
N ILE A 19 -11.36 59.86 8.89
CA ILE A 19 -10.11 60.39 8.31
C ILE A 19 -10.22 60.28 6.79
N ASP A 20 -10.53 61.43 6.19
CA ASP A 20 -10.26 61.74 4.79
C ASP A 20 -8.74 61.66 4.55
N GLY A 21 -8.33 60.87 3.55
CA GLY A 21 -6.93 60.76 3.15
C GLY A 21 -6.63 59.47 2.42
N ALA A 22 -6.88 59.44 1.12
CA ALA A 22 -6.46 58.36 0.25
C ALA A 22 -4.92 58.30 0.16
N GLN A 23 -4.29 57.45 0.96
CA GLN A 23 -2.97 56.91 0.65
C GLN A 23 -3.15 55.54 0.02
N GLN A 24 -2.76 55.42 -1.26
CA GLN A 24 -2.66 54.16 -1.97
C GLN A 24 -1.67 53.25 -1.22
N ILE A 25 -2.20 52.30 -0.46
CA ILE A 25 -1.44 51.14 0.01
C ILE A 25 -1.26 50.25 -1.23
N SER A 26 -0.13 50.40 -1.92
CA SER A 26 0.32 49.42 -2.90
C SER A 26 0.65 48.12 -2.15
N ILE A 27 -0.31 47.21 -2.11
CA ILE A 27 -0.10 45.83 -1.66
C ILE A 27 0.86 45.20 -2.68
N PRO A 28 2.08 44.78 -2.27
CA PRO A 28 2.87 43.95 -3.16
C PRO A 28 2.10 42.65 -3.40
N VAL A 29 1.66 42.45 -4.65
CA VAL A 29 1.21 41.14 -5.12
C VAL A 29 2.46 40.29 -5.22
N THR A 30 2.91 39.77 -4.09
CA THR A 30 3.97 38.77 -4.06
C THR A 30 3.36 37.52 -4.68
N ASN A 31 3.88 37.15 -5.85
CA ASN A 31 3.61 35.88 -6.53
C ASN A 31 4.10 34.71 -5.64
N ALA A 32 3.39 34.43 -4.55
CA ALA A 32 3.76 33.44 -3.54
C ALA A 32 3.36 32.00 -3.94
N SER A 33 2.68 31.83 -5.07
CA SER A 33 2.18 30.53 -5.55
C SER A 33 3.29 29.61 -6.08
N GLY A 34 4.43 30.15 -6.51
CA GLY A 34 5.55 29.35 -7.05
C GLY A 34 6.50 28.76 -6.00
N ALA A 35 6.78 29.51 -4.92
CA ALA A 35 7.81 29.13 -3.95
C ALA A 35 7.34 28.06 -2.93
N GLN A 36 6.05 28.06 -2.57
CA GLN A 36 5.50 27.05 -1.66
C GLN A 36 5.32 25.68 -2.34
N SER A 37 5.05 25.66 -3.65
CA SER A 37 4.89 24.41 -4.39
C SER A 37 6.21 23.67 -4.60
N GLN A 38 7.32 24.38 -4.80
CA GLN A 38 8.64 23.75 -4.97
C GLN A 38 9.22 23.22 -3.65
N ALA A 39 8.97 23.92 -2.53
CA ALA A 39 9.41 23.48 -1.21
C ALA A 39 8.74 22.15 -0.79
N GLY A 40 7.44 21.97 -1.05
CA GLY A 40 6.73 20.73 -0.75
C GLY A 40 7.16 19.54 -1.62
N THR A 41 7.45 19.77 -2.90
CA THR A 41 7.94 18.72 -3.80
C THR A 41 9.32 18.20 -3.39
N ASN A 42 10.24 19.08 -2.96
CA ASN A 42 11.57 18.67 -2.51
C ASN A 42 11.51 17.80 -1.24
N VAL A 43 10.65 18.15 -0.27
CA VAL A 43 10.45 17.35 0.96
C VAL A 43 9.98 15.94 0.66
N TYR A 44 9.00 15.77 -0.23
CA TYR A 44 8.50 14.45 -0.60
C TYR A 44 9.54 13.60 -1.34
N ILE A 45 10.30 14.21 -2.27
CA ILE A 45 11.37 13.51 -2.99
C ILE A 45 12.45 13.01 -2.02
N ASP A 46 12.85 13.86 -1.07
CA ASP A 46 13.84 13.50 -0.06
C ASP A 46 13.34 12.36 0.84
N GLU A 47 12.05 12.37 1.18
CA GLU A 47 11.41 11.31 1.95
C GLU A 47 11.40 9.97 1.20
N VAL A 48 10.98 9.96 -0.06
CA VAL A 48 11.00 8.76 -0.91
C VAL A 48 12.41 8.20 -1.05
N LYS A 49 13.39 9.08 -1.30
CA LYS A 49 14.80 8.69 -1.41
C LYS A 49 15.37 8.13 -0.10
N SER A 50 15.03 8.75 1.03
CA SER A 50 15.40 8.26 2.36
C SER A 50 14.78 6.88 2.62
N PHE A 51 13.51 6.69 2.26
CA PHE A 51 12.83 5.42 2.39
C PHE A 51 13.55 4.30 1.63
N PHE A 52 13.83 4.48 0.34
CA PHE A 52 14.48 3.45 -0.48
C PHE A 52 15.92 3.14 -0.04
N SER A 53 16.66 4.16 0.41
CA SER A 53 18.07 3.98 0.79
C SER A 53 18.27 3.40 2.20
N LYS A 54 17.35 3.66 3.14
CA LYS A 54 17.50 3.24 4.55
C LYS A 54 16.36 2.35 5.01
N SER A 55 15.13 2.86 5.01
CA SER A 55 13.99 2.19 5.64
C SER A 55 13.62 0.88 4.94
N LEU A 56 13.60 0.85 3.60
CA LEU A 56 13.29 -0.34 2.83
C LEU A 56 14.29 -1.47 3.11
N LEU A 57 15.59 -1.17 3.10
CA LEU A 57 16.63 -2.15 3.37
C LEU A 57 16.51 -2.70 4.79
N GLN A 58 16.20 -1.85 5.76
CA GLN A 58 15.97 -2.27 7.14
C GLN A 58 14.71 -3.17 7.27
N ILE A 59 13.61 -2.81 6.59
CA ILE A 59 12.38 -3.61 6.54
C ILE A 59 12.67 -5.00 5.95
N ILE A 60 13.33 -5.05 4.78
CA ILE A 60 13.72 -6.31 4.13
C ILE A 60 14.63 -7.12 5.06
N LYS A 61 15.68 -6.51 5.61
CA LYS A 61 16.59 -7.17 6.55
C LYS A 61 15.83 -7.77 7.73
N ASN A 62 14.92 -7.03 8.34
CA ASN A 62 14.14 -7.49 9.48
C ASN A 62 13.24 -8.69 9.12
N ILE A 63 12.56 -8.64 7.97
CA ILE A 63 11.67 -9.72 7.51
C ILE A 63 12.46 -10.99 7.21
N PHE A 64 13.63 -10.88 6.56
CA PHE A 64 14.39 -12.05 6.14
C PHE A 64 15.33 -12.60 7.21
N SER A 65 15.96 -11.74 8.00
CA SER A 65 16.90 -12.17 9.05
C SER A 65 16.18 -12.60 10.34
N GLN A 66 15.04 -11.99 10.66
CA GLN A 66 14.28 -12.27 11.88
C GLN A 66 12.77 -12.29 11.58
N PRO A 67 12.27 -13.29 10.84
CA PRO A 67 10.90 -13.28 10.29
C PRO A 67 9.80 -13.08 11.34
N ILE A 68 9.98 -13.58 12.56
CA ILE A 68 9.01 -13.38 13.64
C ILE A 68 9.30 -12.06 14.38
N LYS A 69 10.41 -11.98 15.12
CA LYS A 69 10.72 -10.84 16.00
C LYS A 69 11.01 -9.55 15.24
N GLY A 70 11.71 -9.62 14.12
CA GLY A 70 12.01 -8.48 13.25
C GLY A 70 10.75 -7.91 12.64
N THR A 71 9.89 -8.76 12.07
CA THR A 71 8.61 -8.32 11.48
C THR A 71 7.67 -7.75 12.54
N LEU A 72 7.56 -8.39 13.71
CA LEU A 72 6.82 -7.84 14.85
C LEU A 72 7.36 -6.46 15.25
N GLY A 73 8.68 -6.31 15.31
CA GLY A 73 9.38 -5.07 15.63
C GLY A 73 9.07 -3.93 14.66
N ILE A 74 8.80 -4.21 13.38
CA ILE A 74 8.38 -3.19 12.41
C ILE A 74 7.01 -2.60 12.81
N PHE A 75 6.09 -3.43 13.26
CA PHE A 75 4.74 -3.00 13.63
C PHE A 75 4.67 -2.36 15.02
N THR A 76 5.39 -2.90 16.01
CA THR A 76 5.37 -2.36 17.38
C THR A 76 6.09 -1.02 17.50
N ASN A 77 7.16 -0.82 16.71
CA ASN A 77 7.94 0.42 16.71
C ASN A 77 7.57 1.35 15.54
N SER A 78 6.40 1.13 14.93
CA SER A 78 5.92 1.96 13.84
C SER A 78 5.63 3.39 14.34
N GLY A 79 6.47 4.34 13.91
CA GLY A 79 6.32 5.77 14.20
C GLY A 79 5.28 6.45 13.31
N GLY A 80 5.27 7.79 13.33
CA GLY A 80 4.34 8.60 12.51
C GLY A 80 4.47 8.38 10.99
N GLU A 81 5.63 7.90 10.53
CA GLU A 81 5.94 7.65 9.12
C GLU A 81 5.31 6.36 8.55
N ALA A 82 4.73 5.50 9.39
CA ALA A 82 4.21 4.20 8.97
C ALA A 82 3.24 4.28 7.77
N TYR A 83 2.40 5.32 7.76
CA TYR A 83 1.48 5.61 6.68
C TYR A 83 2.19 5.87 5.35
N GLN A 84 3.19 6.77 5.36
CA GLN A 84 3.96 7.14 4.16
C GLN A 84 4.75 5.94 3.65
N GLN A 85 5.41 5.20 4.54
CA GLN A 85 6.15 4.00 4.19
C GLN A 85 5.24 2.93 3.55
N GLY A 86 4.03 2.73 4.11
CA GLY A 86 3.02 1.86 3.54
C GLY A 86 2.59 2.27 2.13
N LEU A 87 2.29 3.55 1.92
CA LEU A 87 1.95 4.09 0.59
C LEU A 87 3.08 3.92 -0.41
N ILE A 88 4.31 4.29 -0.05
CA ILE A 88 5.48 4.15 -0.93
C ILE A 88 5.64 2.69 -1.35
N LEU A 89 5.51 1.74 -0.42
CA LEU A 89 5.56 0.30 -0.74
C LEU A 89 4.44 -0.14 -1.68
N ILE A 90 3.18 0.23 -1.42
CA ILE A 90 2.05 -0.14 -2.29
C ILE A 90 2.24 0.41 -3.71
N VAL A 91 2.63 1.68 -3.84
CA VAL A 91 2.90 2.32 -5.13
C VAL A 91 4.07 1.64 -5.83
N THR A 92 5.14 1.32 -5.09
CA THR A 92 6.30 0.59 -5.63
C THR A 92 5.89 -0.78 -6.15
N THR A 93 5.14 -1.55 -5.37
CA THR A 93 4.64 -2.86 -5.80
C THR A 93 3.76 -2.74 -7.04
N THR A 94 2.86 -1.76 -7.07
CA THR A 94 2.03 -1.45 -8.25
C THR A 94 2.91 -1.22 -9.48
N ILE A 95 3.92 -0.36 -9.38
CA ILE A 95 4.86 -0.08 -10.48
C ILE A 95 5.61 -1.33 -10.91
N PHE A 96 6.09 -2.16 -9.98
CA PHE A 96 6.76 -3.43 -10.31
C PHE A 96 5.84 -4.37 -11.09
N TYR A 97 4.58 -4.49 -10.67
CA TYR A 97 3.57 -5.30 -11.36
C TYR A 97 3.13 -4.73 -12.72
N ILE A 98 3.46 -3.47 -13.05
CA ILE A 98 3.32 -2.90 -14.40
C ILE A 98 4.57 -3.21 -15.21
N LEU A 99 5.74 -2.81 -14.70
CA LEU A 99 6.99 -2.76 -15.46
C LEU A 99 7.58 -4.14 -15.70
N VAL A 100 7.64 -5.01 -14.67
CA VAL A 100 8.29 -6.32 -14.80
C VAL A 100 7.57 -7.20 -15.83
N PRO A 101 6.24 -7.41 -15.76
CA PRO A 101 5.52 -8.15 -16.80
C PRO A 101 5.66 -7.52 -18.18
N TYR A 102 5.59 -6.18 -18.29
CA TYR A 102 5.72 -5.48 -19.57
C TYR A 102 7.09 -5.73 -20.22
N ILE A 103 8.17 -5.68 -19.44
CA ILE A 103 9.53 -5.92 -19.93
C ILE A 103 9.71 -7.39 -20.33
N VAL A 104 9.15 -8.33 -19.56
CA VAL A 104 9.30 -9.77 -19.79
C VAL A 104 8.43 -10.30 -20.93
N ALA A 105 7.28 -9.67 -21.22
CA ALA A 105 6.31 -10.15 -22.20
C ALA A 105 6.82 -10.18 -23.67
N GLY A 106 7.99 -9.64 -23.99
CA GLY A 106 8.51 -9.63 -25.37
C GLY A 106 7.70 -8.72 -26.30
N SER A 107 8.08 -8.64 -27.58
CA SER A 107 7.41 -7.73 -28.54
C SER A 107 6.02 -8.20 -28.96
N GLU A 108 5.83 -9.50 -29.13
CA GLU A 108 4.58 -10.10 -29.64
C GLU A 108 3.41 -9.98 -28.66
N ILE A 109 3.63 -10.29 -27.38
CA ILE A 109 2.59 -10.16 -26.36
C ILE A 109 2.27 -8.68 -26.10
N ARG A 110 3.30 -7.81 -26.12
CA ARG A 110 3.10 -6.37 -25.94
C ARG A 110 2.24 -5.76 -27.05
N SER A 111 2.40 -6.19 -28.30
CA SER A 111 1.56 -5.72 -29.40
C SER A 111 0.14 -6.31 -29.33
N ALA A 112 -0.01 -7.56 -28.87
CA ALA A 112 -1.31 -8.23 -28.77
C ALA A 112 -2.21 -7.67 -27.65
N ILE A 113 -1.68 -7.48 -26.44
CA ILE A 113 -2.47 -7.11 -25.25
C ILE A 113 -2.36 -5.61 -24.93
N GLY A 114 -1.28 -4.95 -25.39
CA GLY A 114 -1.04 -3.52 -25.18
C GLY A 114 -0.61 -3.16 -23.75
N PHE A 115 -0.06 -1.95 -23.58
CA PHE A 115 0.37 -1.43 -22.27
C PHE A 115 -0.78 -1.37 -21.23
N GLY A 116 -2.01 -1.12 -21.70
CA GLY A 116 -3.19 -1.00 -20.85
C GLY A 116 -3.47 -2.23 -19.98
N ALA A 117 -3.19 -3.44 -20.47
CA ALA A 117 -3.38 -4.65 -19.68
C ALA A 117 -2.37 -4.79 -18.52
N PHE A 118 -1.11 -4.44 -18.76
CA PHE A 118 -0.07 -4.41 -17.72
C PHE A 118 -0.37 -3.34 -16.68
N PHE A 119 -0.84 -2.17 -17.11
CA PHE A 119 -1.30 -1.12 -16.21
C PHE A 119 -2.44 -1.59 -15.29
N LYS A 120 -3.44 -2.26 -15.87
CA LYS A 120 -4.56 -2.88 -15.13
C LYS A 120 -4.09 -3.96 -14.16
N MET A 121 -3.14 -4.80 -14.56
CA MET A 121 -2.53 -5.82 -13.69
C MET A 121 -1.83 -5.19 -12.48
N GLY A 122 -1.05 -4.13 -12.71
CA GLY A 122 -0.44 -3.34 -11.65
C GLY A 122 -1.44 -2.75 -10.67
N LEU A 123 -2.46 -2.05 -11.19
CA LEU A 123 -3.53 -1.48 -10.36
C LEU A 123 -4.26 -2.54 -9.55
N SER A 124 -4.46 -3.74 -10.12
CA SER A 124 -5.08 -4.87 -9.41
C SER A 124 -4.23 -5.31 -8.22
N ALA A 125 -2.91 -5.39 -8.37
CA ALA A 125 -2.00 -5.69 -7.26
C ALA A 125 -2.05 -4.62 -6.17
N GLY A 126 -2.01 -3.33 -6.55
CA GLY A 126 -2.15 -2.22 -5.60
C GLY A 126 -3.48 -2.26 -4.85
N LEU A 127 -4.58 -2.54 -5.54
CA LEU A 127 -5.91 -2.69 -4.95
C LEU A 127 -5.97 -3.84 -3.94
N ILE A 128 -5.38 -4.99 -4.25
CA ILE A 128 -5.30 -6.13 -3.31
C ILE A 128 -4.59 -5.72 -2.03
N LEU A 129 -3.47 -5.00 -2.12
CA LEU A 129 -2.73 -4.54 -0.93
C LEU A 129 -3.56 -3.57 -0.07
N VAL A 130 -4.29 -2.64 -0.71
CA VAL A 130 -5.22 -1.73 -0.01
C VAL A 130 -6.33 -2.51 0.69
N ILE A 131 -6.90 -3.52 0.04
CA ILE A 131 -7.94 -4.35 0.65
C ILE A 131 -7.39 -5.14 1.83
N ILE A 132 -6.19 -5.70 1.73
CA ILE A 132 -5.53 -6.36 2.86
C ILE A 132 -5.41 -5.40 4.04
N SER A 133 -4.95 -4.17 3.82
CA SER A 133 -4.90 -3.12 4.86
C SER A 133 -6.27 -2.81 5.47
N VAL A 134 -7.33 -2.73 4.67
CA VAL A 134 -8.68 -2.49 5.18
C VAL A 134 -9.18 -3.69 5.99
N LEU A 135 -8.92 -4.92 5.56
CA LEU A 135 -9.31 -6.12 6.28
C LEU A 135 -8.57 -6.25 7.62
N THR A 136 -7.26 -5.97 7.66
CA THR A 136 -6.52 -5.97 8.93
C THR A 136 -7.03 -4.89 9.88
N PHE A 137 -7.39 -3.71 9.34
CA PHE A 137 -8.05 -2.66 10.11
C PHE A 137 -9.39 -3.12 10.70
N VAL A 138 -10.27 -3.72 9.91
CA VAL A 138 -11.58 -4.21 10.38
C VAL A 138 -11.41 -5.24 11.50
N VAL A 139 -10.49 -6.20 11.34
CA VAL A 139 -10.18 -7.20 12.38
C VAL A 139 -9.70 -6.55 13.68
N LYS A 140 -8.81 -5.55 13.57
CA LYS A 140 -8.26 -4.85 14.75
C LYS A 140 -9.23 -3.86 15.36
N ALA A 141 -10.18 -3.34 14.59
CA ALA A 141 -11.26 -2.51 15.12
C ALA A 141 -12.13 -3.29 16.10
N VAL A 142 -12.42 -4.56 15.81
CA VAL A 142 -13.12 -5.47 16.73
C VAL A 142 -12.26 -5.79 17.96
N SER A 143 -10.92 -5.77 17.83
CA SER A 143 -9.97 -6.03 18.92
C SER A 143 -9.61 -4.80 19.75
N GLY A 144 -10.14 -3.60 19.44
CA GLY A 144 -10.03 -2.40 20.27
C GLY A 144 -8.77 -1.54 20.09
N LYS A 145 -7.92 -1.81 19.07
CA LYS A 145 -6.75 -0.95 18.75
C LYS A 145 -6.58 -0.69 17.24
N PRO A 146 -7.60 -0.17 16.54
CA PRO A 146 -7.48 0.15 15.13
C PRO A 146 -6.63 1.41 14.90
N ASP A 147 -5.65 1.34 14.01
CA ASP A 147 -4.91 2.50 13.50
C ASP A 147 -4.68 2.34 12.00
N LEU A 148 -5.54 2.95 11.19
CA LEU A 148 -5.50 2.82 9.73
C LEU A 148 -4.12 3.15 9.14
N LYS A 149 -3.37 4.07 9.75
CA LYS A 149 -2.03 4.45 9.28
C LYS A 149 -1.06 3.28 9.37
N LYS A 150 -1.15 2.47 10.43
CA LYS A 150 -0.34 1.27 10.65
C LYS A 150 -0.84 0.07 9.84
N GLU A 151 -2.14 0.02 9.55
CA GLU A 151 -2.68 -1.04 8.70
C GLU A 151 -2.31 -0.87 7.23
N LEU A 152 -2.16 0.38 6.78
CA LEU A 152 -1.62 0.65 5.45
C LEU A 152 -0.19 0.13 5.28
N LEU A 153 0.62 0.22 6.34
CA LEU A 153 1.95 -0.39 6.37
C LEU A 153 1.87 -1.93 6.25
N THR A 154 0.85 -2.57 6.82
CA THR A 154 0.67 -4.03 6.70
C THR A 154 0.49 -4.46 5.25
N GLY A 155 -0.41 -3.79 4.51
CA GLY A 155 -0.57 -4.02 3.07
C GLY A 155 0.69 -3.68 2.28
N GLY A 156 1.35 -2.57 2.59
CA GLY A 156 2.63 -2.21 1.96
C GLY A 156 3.72 -3.27 2.14
N ILE A 157 3.90 -3.78 3.36
CA ILE A 157 4.90 -4.82 3.65
C ILE A 157 4.54 -6.14 2.96
N CYS A 158 3.25 -6.49 2.85
CA CYS A 158 2.79 -7.62 2.03
C CYS A 158 3.20 -7.47 0.55
N GLY A 159 3.43 -6.25 0.06
CA GLY A 159 3.97 -6.00 -1.27
C GLY A 159 5.36 -6.60 -1.51
N ILE A 160 6.19 -6.78 -0.47
CA ILE A 160 7.54 -7.34 -0.59
C ILE A 160 7.53 -8.80 -1.08
N PRO A 161 6.88 -9.76 -0.39
CA PRO A 161 6.79 -11.12 -0.90
C PRO A 161 6.07 -11.19 -2.24
N LEU A 162 5.08 -10.32 -2.52
CA LEU A 162 4.45 -10.25 -3.84
C LEU A 162 5.42 -9.85 -4.95
N MET A 163 6.21 -8.79 -4.74
CA MET A 163 7.26 -8.40 -5.70
C MET A 163 8.27 -9.53 -5.92
N LEU A 164 8.63 -10.28 -4.87
CA LEU A 164 9.54 -11.42 -5.00
C LEU A 164 8.91 -12.60 -5.75
N ILE A 165 7.61 -12.87 -5.58
CA ILE A 165 6.87 -13.84 -6.40
C ILE A 165 6.97 -13.43 -7.87
N LEU A 166 6.66 -12.17 -8.16
CA LEU A 166 6.72 -11.62 -9.51
C LEU A 166 8.12 -11.73 -10.14
N LEU A 167 9.17 -11.36 -9.39
CA LEU A 167 10.55 -11.46 -9.84
C LEU A 167 10.98 -12.92 -10.05
N THR A 168 10.51 -13.83 -9.21
CA THR A 168 10.76 -15.28 -9.37
C THR A 168 10.14 -15.79 -10.67
N ILE A 169 8.89 -15.43 -10.95
CA ILE A 169 8.20 -15.80 -12.20
C ILE A 169 8.95 -15.21 -13.40
N ALA A 170 9.28 -13.92 -13.35
CA ALA A 170 10.04 -13.24 -14.39
C ALA A 170 11.40 -13.90 -14.67
N PHE A 171 12.11 -14.30 -13.61
CA PHE A 171 13.38 -15.03 -13.72
C PHE A 171 13.19 -16.36 -14.44
N PHE A 172 12.22 -17.19 -14.04
CA PHE A 172 11.97 -18.47 -14.70
C PHE A 172 11.50 -18.32 -16.16
N MET A 173 10.71 -17.28 -16.47
CA MET A 173 10.31 -16.98 -17.85
C MET A 173 11.50 -16.68 -18.77
N MET A 174 12.63 -16.17 -18.25
CA MET A 174 13.82 -15.93 -19.08
C MET A 174 14.52 -17.22 -19.52
N PHE A 175 14.41 -18.32 -18.75
CA PHE A 175 15.10 -19.59 -19.04
C PHE A 175 14.24 -20.57 -19.85
N ASN A 176 12.93 -20.38 -19.85
CA ASN A 176 12.01 -21.30 -20.50
C ASN A 176 11.22 -20.53 -21.59
N LYS A 177 11.41 -20.87 -22.86
CA LYS A 177 10.85 -20.08 -23.98
C LYS A 177 9.35 -20.34 -24.22
N ASP A 178 8.82 -21.46 -23.73
CA ASP A 178 7.40 -21.84 -23.86
C ASP A 178 6.57 -21.47 -22.60
N SER A 179 7.05 -20.48 -21.84
CA SER A 179 6.66 -20.16 -20.46
C SER A 179 5.35 -19.41 -20.26
N MET A 180 4.49 -19.27 -21.26
CA MET A 180 3.17 -18.66 -21.01
C MET A 180 2.39 -19.43 -19.93
N SER A 181 2.65 -20.74 -19.81
CA SER A 181 2.11 -21.55 -18.72
C SER A 181 2.55 -21.07 -17.34
N LEU A 182 3.73 -20.46 -17.17
CA LEU A 182 4.29 -20.02 -15.88
C LEU A 182 3.52 -18.90 -15.19
N LEU A 183 2.63 -18.22 -15.91
CA LEU A 183 1.70 -17.28 -15.30
C LEU A 183 0.58 -18.00 -14.51
N ASN A 184 0.39 -19.31 -14.74
CA ASN A 184 -0.47 -20.16 -13.94
C ASN A 184 0.31 -20.71 -12.73
N PRO A 185 -0.12 -20.45 -11.47
CA PRO A 185 0.55 -20.99 -10.29
C PRO A 185 0.65 -22.52 -10.26
N GLU A 186 -0.26 -23.24 -10.93
CA GLU A 186 -0.21 -24.70 -11.02
C GLU A 186 1.01 -25.19 -11.82
N SER A 187 1.35 -24.50 -12.91
CA SER A 187 2.49 -24.88 -13.74
C SER A 187 3.82 -24.61 -13.04
N LEU A 188 3.90 -23.57 -12.20
CA LEU A 188 5.10 -23.26 -11.41
C LEU A 188 5.41 -24.37 -10.41
N ILE A 189 4.39 -25.02 -9.84
CA ILE A 189 4.55 -26.18 -8.95
C ILE A 189 5.04 -27.39 -9.76
N GLN A 190 4.54 -27.56 -10.98
CA GLN A 190 4.91 -28.67 -11.86
C GLN A 190 6.30 -28.51 -12.49
N GLN A 191 6.80 -27.29 -12.68
CA GLN A 191 8.13 -27.03 -13.27
C GLN A 191 9.31 -27.34 -12.33
N GLY A 192 9.06 -27.67 -11.07
CA GLY A 192 10.09 -28.20 -10.18
C GLY A 192 9.78 -28.00 -8.70
N VAL A 193 10.30 -28.90 -7.87
CA VAL A 193 10.17 -28.84 -6.41
C VAL A 193 10.70 -27.51 -5.85
N VAL A 194 11.74 -26.93 -6.48
CA VAL A 194 12.38 -25.69 -6.02
C VAL A 194 11.47 -24.47 -6.16
N SER A 195 10.82 -24.27 -7.33
CA SER A 195 9.89 -23.15 -7.53
C SER A 195 8.67 -23.27 -6.62
N GLY A 196 8.15 -24.48 -6.40
CA GLY A 196 7.10 -24.75 -5.43
C GLY A 196 7.48 -24.38 -4.00
N ILE A 197 8.69 -24.74 -3.55
CA ILE A 197 9.20 -24.38 -2.22
C ILE A 197 9.33 -22.85 -2.07
N ILE A 198 9.85 -22.15 -3.09
CA ILE A 198 9.99 -20.69 -3.06
C ILE A 198 8.62 -20.02 -2.96
N LEU A 199 7.64 -20.46 -3.76
CA LEU A 199 6.27 -19.93 -3.70
C LEU A 199 5.62 -20.17 -2.34
N LEU A 200 5.74 -21.38 -1.81
CA LEU A 200 5.22 -21.72 -0.48
C LEU A 200 5.88 -20.84 0.60
N TYR A 201 7.19 -20.64 0.53
CA TYR A 201 7.91 -19.77 1.45
C TYR A 201 7.40 -18.32 1.41
N LEU A 202 7.20 -17.76 0.21
CA LEU A 202 6.69 -16.39 0.03
C LEU A 202 5.22 -16.26 0.47
N LEU A 203 4.40 -17.31 0.28
CA LEU A 203 3.04 -17.38 0.81
C LEU A 203 3.02 -17.40 2.34
N LEU A 204 3.87 -18.24 2.96
CA LEU A 204 4.03 -18.26 4.42
C LEU A 204 4.54 -16.92 4.95
N MET A 205 5.37 -16.21 4.19
CA MET A 205 5.81 -14.86 4.53
C MET A 205 4.66 -13.86 4.54
N LEU A 206 3.74 -13.91 3.57
CA LEU A 206 2.50 -13.11 3.58
C LEU A 206 1.67 -13.37 4.83
N PHE A 207 1.43 -14.63 5.17
CA PHE A 207 0.69 -15.01 6.38
C PHE A 207 1.39 -14.49 7.63
N ASN A 208 2.71 -14.66 7.72
CA ASN A 208 3.48 -14.21 8.86
C ASN A 208 3.46 -12.68 9.01
N ILE A 209 3.50 -11.90 7.93
CA ILE A 209 3.39 -10.43 8.00
C ILE A 209 2.07 -10.00 8.64
N VAL A 210 0.95 -10.58 8.18
CA VAL A 210 -0.37 -10.29 8.74
C VAL A 210 -0.46 -10.77 10.20
N GLN A 211 0.11 -11.94 10.52
CA GLN A 211 0.13 -12.49 11.87
C GLN A 211 0.88 -11.58 12.84
N GLN A 212 2.09 -11.13 12.47
CA GLN A 212 2.86 -10.23 13.31
C GLN A 212 2.19 -8.86 13.44
N SER A 213 1.47 -8.41 12.40
CA SER A 213 0.65 -7.20 12.48
C SER A 213 -0.46 -7.34 13.53
N PHE A 214 -1.17 -8.47 13.58
CA PHE A 214 -2.17 -8.73 14.64
C PHE A 214 -1.56 -8.82 16.04
N LYS A 215 -0.44 -9.52 16.18
CA LYS A 215 0.30 -9.61 17.44
C LYS A 215 0.75 -8.26 17.97
N ALA A 216 1.19 -7.35 17.09
CA ALA A 216 1.58 -6.00 17.47
C ALA A 216 0.42 -5.19 18.08
N SER A 217 -0.83 -5.53 17.71
CA SER A 217 -2.04 -4.93 18.28
C SER A 217 -2.55 -5.66 19.53
N GLY A 218 -1.86 -6.70 20.01
CA GLY A 218 -2.23 -7.47 21.20
C GLY A 218 -3.27 -8.56 20.93
N THR A 219 -3.53 -8.92 19.67
CA THR A 219 -4.36 -10.07 19.33
C THR A 219 -3.71 -11.36 19.86
N ASN A 220 -4.53 -12.26 20.42
CA ASN A 220 -4.05 -13.56 20.92
C ASN A 220 -3.30 -14.33 19.81
N ASP A 221 -2.27 -15.09 20.19
CA ASP A 221 -1.43 -15.86 19.27
C ASP A 221 -2.24 -16.84 18.39
N ALA A 222 -3.14 -17.61 19.01
CA ALA A 222 -3.98 -18.57 18.30
C ALA A 222 -4.91 -17.86 17.32
N LEU A 223 -5.57 -16.77 17.74
CA LEU A 223 -6.46 -16.02 16.86
C LEU A 223 -5.71 -15.39 15.69
N SER A 224 -4.51 -14.85 15.94
CA SER A 224 -3.65 -14.29 14.90
C SER A 224 -3.27 -15.35 13.87
N TRP A 225 -2.98 -16.59 14.29
CA TRP A 225 -2.65 -17.69 13.40
C TRP A 225 -3.78 -18.03 12.43
N TYR A 226 -5.02 -18.07 12.90
CA TYR A 226 -6.18 -18.39 12.05
C TYR A 226 -6.64 -17.22 11.17
N LEU A 227 -6.59 -15.99 11.69
CA LEU A 227 -7.06 -14.82 10.94
C LEU A 227 -6.12 -14.42 9.82
N SER A 228 -4.82 -14.67 9.95
CA SER A 228 -3.83 -14.27 8.94
C SER A 228 -4.04 -14.88 7.55
N PRO A 229 -4.14 -16.22 7.40
CA PRO A 229 -4.43 -16.81 6.10
C PRO A 229 -5.82 -16.41 5.60
N LEU A 230 -6.81 -16.28 6.48
CA LEU A 230 -8.16 -15.85 6.12
C LEU A 230 -8.17 -14.45 5.50
N VAL A 231 -7.45 -13.50 6.11
CA VAL A 231 -7.34 -12.12 5.63
C VAL A 231 -6.64 -12.05 4.28
N ILE A 232 -5.56 -12.81 4.09
CA ILE A 232 -4.89 -12.90 2.80
C ILE A 232 -5.83 -13.49 1.74
N CYS A 233 -6.46 -14.65 2.00
CA CYS A 233 -7.37 -15.29 1.04
C CYS A 233 -8.58 -14.40 0.68
N ILE A 234 -9.22 -13.78 1.67
CA ILE A 234 -10.33 -12.85 1.44
C ILE A 234 -9.85 -11.60 0.70
N GLY A 235 -8.68 -11.06 1.04
CA GLY A 235 -8.10 -9.90 0.37
C GLY A 235 -7.85 -10.16 -1.12
N PHE A 236 -7.28 -11.31 -1.45
CA PHE A 236 -7.13 -11.76 -2.83
C PHE A 236 -8.47 -11.97 -3.52
N TYR A 237 -9.42 -12.66 -2.89
CA TYR A 237 -10.75 -12.92 -3.47
C TYR A 237 -11.50 -11.62 -3.81
N ILE A 238 -11.61 -10.71 -2.83
CA ILE A 238 -12.30 -9.43 -3.01
C ILE A 238 -11.54 -8.57 -4.02
N GLY A 239 -10.22 -8.48 -3.89
CA GLY A 239 -9.39 -7.68 -4.81
C GLY A 239 -9.48 -8.15 -6.24
N PHE A 240 -9.42 -9.46 -6.47
CA PHE A 240 -9.60 -10.03 -7.80
C PHE A 240 -11.00 -9.78 -8.35
N LYS A 241 -12.04 -9.92 -7.53
CA LYS A 241 -13.44 -9.69 -7.94
C LYS A 241 -13.71 -8.22 -8.30
N ILE A 242 -13.16 -7.28 -7.55
CA ILE A 242 -13.26 -5.85 -7.86
C ILE A 242 -12.42 -5.52 -9.10
N ALA A 243 -11.19 -6.03 -9.17
CA ALA A 243 -10.31 -5.81 -10.31
C ALA A 243 -10.91 -6.35 -11.62
N SER A 244 -11.50 -7.55 -11.62
CA SER A 244 -12.16 -8.09 -12.80
C SER A 244 -13.38 -7.25 -13.20
N SER A 245 -14.14 -6.73 -12.23
CA SER A 245 -15.29 -5.87 -12.51
C SER A 245 -14.91 -4.49 -13.05
N LEU A 246 -13.79 -3.91 -12.58
CA LEU A 246 -13.36 -2.56 -12.96
C LEU A 246 -12.45 -2.54 -14.19
N PHE A 247 -11.59 -3.55 -14.33
CA PHE A 247 -10.49 -3.52 -15.28
C PHE A 247 -10.63 -4.54 -16.41
N MET A 248 -11.36 -5.64 -16.22
CA MET A 248 -11.65 -6.56 -17.32
C MET A 248 -12.92 -6.12 -18.03
N PRO A 249 -12.93 -6.04 -19.37
CA PRO A 249 -14.18 -5.87 -20.10
C PRO A 249 -15.10 -7.02 -19.71
N SER A 250 -16.37 -6.72 -19.45
CA SER A 250 -17.42 -7.73 -19.48
C SER A 250 -17.23 -8.56 -20.75
N MET A 251 -16.85 -9.83 -20.62
CA MET A 251 -16.87 -10.79 -21.74
C MET A 251 -18.33 -11.14 -22.11
N GLY A 252 -19.27 -10.22 -21.94
CA GLY A 252 -20.60 -10.28 -22.53
C GLY A 252 -20.50 -10.09 -24.03
N GLY A 253 -20.11 -11.14 -24.74
CA GLY A 253 -20.05 -11.12 -26.20
C GLY A 253 -19.40 -12.33 -26.88
N TYR A 254 -18.59 -13.13 -26.19
CA TYR A 254 -18.11 -14.41 -26.73
C TYR A 254 -18.83 -15.54 -26.01
N GLY A 255 -20.06 -15.80 -26.44
CA GLY A 255 -20.81 -16.98 -26.03
C GLY A 255 -20.00 -18.25 -26.33
N ASN A 256 -19.95 -19.15 -25.34
CA ASN A 256 -19.96 -20.60 -25.48
C ASN A 256 -19.31 -21.17 -26.77
N GLY A 257 -18.04 -20.84 -27.02
CA GLY A 257 -17.29 -21.32 -28.19
C GLY A 257 -16.10 -22.22 -27.88
N PHE A 258 -15.73 -22.39 -26.61
CA PHE A 258 -14.71 -23.35 -26.21
C PHE A 258 -15.32 -24.36 -25.25
N GLY A 259 -15.88 -25.42 -25.84
CA GLY A 259 -16.08 -26.67 -25.14
C GLY A 259 -14.72 -27.29 -24.87
N TYR A 260 -14.35 -27.30 -23.59
CA TYR A 260 -13.53 -28.35 -22.99
C TYR A 260 -14.37 -28.97 -21.88
#